data_AF-A0A6N7M3S8-F1
#
_entry.id   AF-A0A6N7M3S8-F1
#
_cell.length_a   1.000
_cell.length_b   1.000
_cell.length_c   1.000
_cell.angle_alpha   90.00
_cell.angle_beta   90.00
_cell.angle_gamma   90.00
#
_symmetry.space_group_name_H-M   'P 1'
#
loop_
_entity.id
_entity.type
_entity.pdbx_description
1 polymer ?
#
loop_
_entity_poly.entity_id
_entity_poly.type
_entity_poly.pdbx_seq_one_letter_code
_entity_poly.pdbx_strand_id
1 'polypeptide(L)' 'MENIIFTEEQYGQEILPGIDGSYDRDKCNMQMEKDLRKATPVTVEGEDEPTIHVKYCRACEAACLVGKII' A
#
# COMPACT_ATOMS: atom_id res chain seq x y z
N MET A 1 -9.50 -22.15 -3.74
CA MET A 1 -9.64 -20.69 -3.51
C MET A 1 -10.22 -20.13 -4.80
N GLU A 2 -11.39 -19.51 -4.74
CA GLU A 2 -11.99 -18.87 -5.92
C GLU A 2 -11.19 -17.61 -6.26
N ASN A 3 -10.84 -17.45 -7.55
CA ASN A 3 -10.19 -16.23 -8.05
C ASN A 3 -11.24 -15.12 -8.11
N ILE A 4 -11.34 -14.34 -7.04
CA ILE A 4 -12.19 -13.14 -7.01
C ILE A 4 -11.46 -12.06 -7.80
N ILE A 5 -11.99 -11.74 -8.98
CA ILE A 5 -11.49 -10.64 -9.82
C ILE A 5 -12.28 -9.39 -9.43
N PHE A 6 -11.59 -8.41 -8.85
CA PHE A 6 -12.18 -7.11 -8.53
C PHE A 6 -12.25 -6.22 -9.78
N THR A 7 -13.29 -5.39 -9.91
CA THR A 7 -13.43 -4.45 -11.05
C THR A 7 -12.81 -3.09 -10.77
N GLU A 8 -12.47 -2.34 -11.83
CA GLU A 8 -11.89 -0.98 -11.74
C GLU A 8 -12.77 -0.04 -10.91
N GLU A 9 -14.08 -0.14 -11.10
CA GLU A 9 -15.11 0.66 -10.43
C GLU A 9 -15.19 0.37 -8.92
N GLN A 10 -14.98 -0.90 -8.51
CA GLN A 10 -14.91 -1.27 -7.10
C GLN A 10 -13.64 -0.76 -6.40
N TYR A 11 -12.57 -0.53 -7.17
CA TYR A 11 -11.27 -0.12 -6.66
C TYR A 11 -10.96 1.38 -6.86
N GLY A 12 -11.77 2.10 -7.63
CA GLY A 12 -11.60 3.52 -7.94
C GLY A 12 -10.33 3.83 -8.74
N GLN A 13 -9.82 2.88 -9.52
CA GLN A 13 -8.62 3.02 -10.34
C GLN A 13 -8.75 2.21 -11.64
N GLU A 14 -8.35 2.82 -12.76
CA GLU A 14 -8.38 2.19 -14.11
C GLU A 14 -7.33 1.08 -14.26
N ILE A 15 -6.22 1.17 -13.52
CA ILE A 15 -5.19 0.13 -13.51
C ILE A 15 -5.36 -0.68 -12.25
N LEU A 16 -6.03 -1.80 -12.37
CA LEU A 16 -6.05 -2.80 -11.31
C LEU A 16 -4.68 -3.48 -11.23
N PRO A 17 -4.06 -3.55 -10.05
CA PRO A 17 -2.95 -4.46 -9.87
C PRO A 17 -3.48 -5.87 -10.16
N GLY A 18 -3.03 -6.48 -11.26
CA GLY A 18 -3.40 -7.83 -11.68
C GLY A 18 -2.81 -8.91 -10.77
N ILE A 19 -3.03 -8.76 -9.47
CA ILE A 19 -2.39 -9.51 -8.40
C ILE A 19 -3.51 -10.21 -7.63
N ASP A 20 -3.34 -11.49 -7.40
CA ASP A 20 -4.21 -12.33 -6.56
C ASP A 20 -4.12 -11.99 -5.05
N GLY A 21 -3.54 -10.84 -4.71
CA GLY A 21 -3.18 -10.45 -3.35
C GLY A 21 -1.86 -11.04 -2.84
N SER A 22 -1.06 -11.71 -3.67
CA SER A 22 0.27 -12.18 -3.30
C SER A 22 1.33 -11.08 -3.39
N TYR A 23 2.06 -10.86 -2.31
CA TYR A 23 3.10 -9.84 -2.21
C TYR A 23 4.40 -10.40 -1.60
N ASP A 24 5.53 -9.84 -2.00
CA ASP A 24 6.81 -10.05 -1.30
C ASP A 24 6.81 -9.25 0.00
N ARG A 25 6.41 -9.90 1.09
CA ARG A 25 6.25 -9.28 2.41
C ARG A 25 7.54 -8.63 2.92
N ASP A 26 8.69 -9.22 2.61
CA ASP A 26 9.98 -8.69 3.05
C ASP A 26 10.27 -7.35 2.36
N LYS A 27 10.00 -7.26 1.05
CA LYS A 27 10.11 -5.99 0.33
C LYS A 27 9.08 -4.96 0.77
N CYS A 28 7.84 -5.38 1.03
CA CYS A 28 6.82 -4.50 1.59
C CYS A 28 7.27 -3.90 2.93
N ASN A 29 7.77 -4.73 3.85
CA ASN A 29 8.27 -4.28 5.15
C ASN A 29 9.41 -3.27 5.00
N MET A 30 10.38 -3.54 4.12
CA MET A 30 11.47 -2.60 3.85
C MET A 30 10.97 -1.23 3.33
N GLN A 31 9.91 -1.21 2.52
CA GLN A 31 9.33 0.06 2.06
C GLN A 31 8.59 0.77 3.20
N MET A 32 7.80 0.06 4.00
CA MET A 32 7.09 0.64 5.14
C MET A 32 8.05 1.28 6.15
N GLU A 33 9.20 0.65 6.43
CA GLU A 33 10.23 1.26 7.28
C GLU A 33 10.82 2.55 6.71
N LYS A 34 10.97 2.65 5.39
CA LYS A 34 11.43 3.88 4.73
C LYS A 34 10.37 4.97 4.81
N ASP A 35 9.10 4.59 4.68
CA ASP A 35 7.97 5.52 4.76
C ASP A 35 7.79 6.04 6.18
N LEU A 36 7.90 5.16 7.18
CA LEU A 36 7.95 5.53 8.60
C LEU A 36 9.08 6.53 8.90
N ARG A 37 10.28 6.29 8.36
CA ARG A 37 11.43 7.20 8.52
C ARG A 37 11.23 8.57 7.86
N LYS A 38 10.38 8.65 6.84
CA LYS A 38 10.05 9.89 6.13
C LYS A 38 8.80 10.59 6.70
N ALA A 39 8.06 9.90 7.56
CA ALA A 39 6.83 10.42 8.12
C ALA A 39 7.12 11.60 9.05
N THR A 40 6.28 12.62 8.97
CA THR A 40 6.38 13.82 9.79
C THR A 40 5.30 13.79 10.87
N PRO A 41 5.60 14.25 12.09
CA PRO A 41 4.56 14.48 13.10
C PRO A 41 3.53 15.47 12.58
N VAL A 42 2.27 15.22 12.88
CA VAL A 42 1.16 16.12 12.60
C VAL A 42 0.34 16.31 13.87
N THR A 43 0.02 17.57 14.14
CA THR A 43 -0.93 17.93 15.19
C THR A 43 -2.34 17.69 14.67
N VAL A 44 -3.12 16.95 15.44
CA VAL A 44 -4.53 16.68 15.16
C VAL A 44 -5.37 17.45 16.17
N GLU A 45 -6.43 18.10 15.71
CA GLU A 45 -7.33 18.85 16.59
C GLU A 45 -7.96 17.91 17.63
N GLY A 46 -7.80 18.23 18.91
CA GLY A 46 -8.28 17.41 20.03
C GLY A 46 -7.27 16.41 20.60
N GLU A 47 -6.06 16.32 20.03
CA GLU A 47 -4.95 15.52 20.57
C GLU A 47 -3.91 16.43 21.23
N ASP A 48 -3.48 16.08 22.44
CA ASP A 48 -2.47 16.87 23.19
C ASP A 48 -1.05 16.66 22.64
N GLU A 49 -0.78 15.51 22.01
CA GLU A 49 0.53 15.16 21.45
C GLU A 49 0.49 14.99 19.91
N PRO A 50 1.54 15.40 19.17
CA PRO A 50 1.63 15.16 17.73
C PRO A 50 1.66 13.67 17.40
N THR A 51 0.87 13.25 16.41
CA THR A 51 0.86 11.86 15.93
C THR A 51 1.71 11.69 14.68
N ILE A 52 2.26 10.50 14.45
CA ILE A 52 3.01 10.19 13.22
C ILE A 52 2.02 9.78 12.14
N HIS A 53 1.87 10.61 11.10
CA HIS A 53 1.09 10.25 9.92
C HIS A 53 2.01 9.75 8.81
N VAL A 54 1.97 8.45 8.58
CA VAL A 54 2.67 7.79 7.47
C VAL A 54 1.74 7.74 6.26
N LYS A 55 2.21 8.23 5.12
CA LYS A 55 1.49 8.07 3.84
C LYS A 55 2.04 6.86 3.09
N TYR A 56 1.23 5.82 2.96
CA TYR A 56 1.52 4.69 2.09
C TYR A 56 0.94 4.96 0.69
N CYS A 57 1.73 4.71 -0.36
CA CYS A 57 1.25 4.74 -1.73
C CYS A 57 1.07 3.31 -2.27
N ARG A 58 0.19 3.14 -3.26
CA ARG A 58 -0.09 1.82 -3.88
C ARG A 58 0.83 1.47 -5.04
N ALA A 59 1.81 2.32 -5.36
CA ALA A 59 2.72 2.10 -6.49
C ALA A 59 3.55 0.81 -6.34
N CYS A 60 3.85 0.41 -5.11
CA CYS A 60 4.57 -0.83 -4.82
C CYS A 60 3.76 -2.09 -5.19
N GLU A 61 2.43 -2.02 -5.21
CA GLU A 61 1.58 -3.12 -5.65
C GLU A 61 1.85 -3.41 -7.13
N ALA A 62 1.80 -2.38 -8.00
CA ALA A 62 2.06 -2.52 -9.43
C ALA A 62 3.51 -2.94 -9.79
N ALA A 63 4.47 -2.74 -8.88
CA ALA A 63 5.87 -3.11 -9.09
C ALA A 63 6.23 -4.51 -8.54
N CYS A 64 5.32 -5.15 -7.79
CA CYS A 64 5.60 -6.40 -7.10
C CYS A 64 5.85 -7.54 -8.11
N LEU A 65 7.05 -8.16 -8.04
CA LEU A 65 7.42 -9.26 -8.93
C LEU A 65 6.66 -10.56 -8.65
N VAL A 66 6.14 -10.74 -7.43
CA VAL A 66 5.34 -11.91 -7.05
C VAL A 66 3.96 -11.87 -7.71
N GLY A 67 3.43 -10.67 -7.95
CA GLY A 67 2.13 -10.45 -8.61
C GLY A 67 2.20 -10.31 -10.13
N LYS A 68 3.37 -10.47 -10.74
CA LYS A 68 3.48 -10.47 -12.21
C LYS A 68 3.05 -11.83 -12.74
N ILE A 69 1.97 -11.84 -13.51
CA ILE A 69 1.72 -12.93 -14.47
C ILE A 69 2.89 -12.87 -15.47
N ILE A 70 3.70 -13.93 -15.50
CA ILE A 70 4.81 -14.10 -16.46
C ILE A 70 4.24 -14.43 -17.83
#